data_AF-A0A6P6C978-F1
#
_entry.id   AF-A0A6P6C978-F1
#
_cell.length_a   1.000
_cell.length_b   1.000
_cell.length_c   1.000
_cell.angle_alpha   90.00
_cell.angle_beta   90.00
_cell.angle_gamma   90.00
#
_symmetry.space_group_name_H-M   'P 1'
#
loop_
_entity.id
_entity.type
_entity.pdbx_description
1 polymer ?
#
loop_
_entity_poly.entity_id
_entity_poly.type
_entity_poly.pdbx_seq_one_letter_code
_entity_poly.pdbx_strand_id
1 'polypeptide(L)'
;MKVSAKLFIVGSNSSSSTRNAVDMACSVLGVAQLDSVIIASPPIEDGVNLSLEHLQPYWEELENLVQSKKIVAIGTSDLDKTQLEQLYQWAQVKPNSNQVNLASCCVMPPDLTAFAKQFDIQLLTHNDPKELLSEASFQEALQESIPDIQAHEWVPLWLLRYSVIVKSRGIIKSKGYILQAKRRGS
;
A
#
# COMPACT_ATOMS: atom_id res chain seq x y z
N MET A 1 10.12 -12.01 -14.25
CA MET A 1 8.76 -11.71 -13.72
C MET A 1 8.80 -10.32 -13.10
N LYS A 2 7.67 -9.61 -12.97
CA LYS A 2 7.53 -8.42 -12.14
C LYS A 2 6.53 -8.73 -11.05
N VAL A 3 6.88 -8.54 -9.78
CA VAL A 3 5.95 -8.68 -8.65
C VAL A 3 5.75 -7.30 -8.04
N SER A 4 4.52 -6.79 -8.12
CA SER A 4 4.15 -5.48 -7.60
C SER A 4 3.04 -5.63 -6.56
N ALA A 5 3.14 -4.88 -5.47
CA ALA A 5 2.16 -4.88 -4.39
C ALA A 5 1.68 -3.46 -4.05
N LYS A 6 0.44 -3.36 -3.59
CA LYS A 6 -0.11 -2.16 -2.93
C LYS A 6 -0.58 -2.55 -1.53
N LEU A 7 -0.07 -1.86 -0.53
CA LEU A 7 -0.35 -2.10 0.88
C LEU A 7 -1.40 -1.09 1.38
N PHE A 8 -2.45 -1.60 2.01
CA PHE A 8 -3.51 -0.85 2.66
C PHE A 8 -3.44 -1.15 4.16
N ILE A 9 -3.21 -0.12 4.97
CA ILE A 9 -3.23 -0.24 6.44
C ILE A 9 -4.67 -0.03 6.91
N VAL A 10 -5.16 -0.91 7.78
CA VAL A 10 -6.56 -0.88 8.26
C VAL A 10 -6.62 -0.72 9.77
N GLY A 11 -5.71 -1.36 10.51
CA GLY A 11 -5.63 -1.29 11.96
C GLY A 11 -4.74 -0.15 12.48
N SER A 12 -4.84 0.12 13.79
CA SER A 12 -4.03 1.13 14.47
C SER A 12 -2.54 0.75 14.51
N ASN A 13 -1.75 1.61 13.84
CA ASN A 13 -0.30 1.82 13.86
C ASN A 13 0.54 0.77 14.61
N SER A 14 1.02 -0.22 13.89
CA SER A 14 2.30 -0.85 14.22
C SER A 14 3.18 -0.81 12.98
N SER A 15 4.35 -0.17 13.07
CA SER A 15 5.35 -0.15 12.00
C SER A 15 5.75 -1.55 11.54
N SER A 16 5.62 -2.55 12.41
CA SER A 16 5.80 -3.97 12.09
C SER A 16 4.85 -4.51 11.02
N SER A 17 3.68 -3.88 10.81
CA SER A 17 2.69 -4.31 9.80
C SER A 17 3.25 -4.24 8.38
N THR A 18 4.04 -3.20 8.05
CA THR A 18 4.64 -3.04 6.73
C THR A 18 5.62 -4.18 6.42
N ARG A 19 6.56 -4.44 7.33
CA ARG A 19 7.52 -5.54 7.18
C ARG A 19 6.81 -6.88 7.11
N ASN A 20 5.85 -7.12 8.00
CA ASN A 20 5.12 -8.39 8.01
C ASN A 20 4.36 -8.63 6.71
N ALA A 21 3.71 -7.61 6.16
CA ALA A 21 3.00 -7.70 4.88
C ALA A 21 3.93 -8.07 3.72
N VAL A 22 5.10 -7.42 3.64
CA VAL A 22 6.10 -7.67 2.60
C VAL A 22 6.73 -9.06 2.75
N ASP A 23 7.04 -9.47 3.98
CA ASP A 23 7.60 -10.79 4.26
C ASP A 23 6.61 -11.91 3.93
N MET A 24 5.34 -11.71 4.29
CA MET A 24 4.26 -12.63 3.93
C MET A 24 4.10 -12.72 2.40
N ALA A 25 4.11 -11.58 1.70
CA ALA A 25 4.02 -11.56 0.24
C ALA A 25 5.20 -12.29 -0.43
N CYS A 26 6.43 -12.06 0.02
CA CYS A 26 7.60 -12.79 -0.46
C CYS A 26 7.46 -14.32 -0.25
N SER A 27 7.03 -14.72 0.95
CA SER A 27 6.82 -16.14 1.28
C SER A 27 5.73 -16.78 0.43
N VAL A 28 4.53 -16.17 0.36
CA VAL A 28 3.37 -16.70 -0.38
C VAL A 28 3.64 -16.76 -1.88
N LEU A 29 4.36 -15.79 -2.44
CA LEU A 29 4.65 -15.72 -3.88
C LEU A 29 5.92 -16.48 -4.27
N GLY A 30 6.65 -17.02 -3.30
CA GLY A 30 7.91 -17.74 -3.54
C GLY A 30 8.99 -16.86 -4.17
N VAL A 31 9.07 -15.59 -3.77
CA VAL A 31 10.07 -14.64 -4.25
C VAL A 31 10.91 -14.08 -3.11
N ALA A 32 12.18 -13.82 -3.36
CA ALA A 32 13.07 -13.21 -2.37
C ALA A 32 12.82 -11.70 -2.20
N GLN A 33 12.26 -11.06 -3.22
CA GLN A 33 12.13 -9.61 -3.33
C GLN A 33 10.89 -9.23 -4.17
N LEU A 34 10.23 -8.12 -3.80
CA LEU A 34 9.18 -7.49 -4.61
C LEU A 34 9.80 -6.40 -5.51
N ASP A 35 9.37 -6.31 -6.77
CA ASP A 35 9.84 -5.27 -7.70
C ASP A 35 9.32 -3.88 -7.31
N SER A 36 8.11 -3.78 -6.77
CA SER A 36 7.58 -2.49 -6.31
C SER A 36 6.53 -2.64 -5.22
N VAL A 37 6.58 -1.77 -4.21
CA VAL A 37 5.53 -1.67 -3.17
C VAL A 37 5.01 -0.24 -3.11
N ILE A 38 3.70 -0.09 -3.21
CA ILE A 38 3.01 1.19 -3.06
C ILE A 38 2.27 1.19 -1.73
N ILE A 39 2.48 2.21 -0.89
CA ILE A 39 1.69 2.41 0.32
C ILE A 39 0.46 3.27 0.00
N ALA A 40 -0.73 2.75 0.29
CA ALA A 40 -1.95 3.55 0.28
C ALA A 40 -1.94 4.54 1.44
N SER A 41 -2.58 5.70 1.27
CA SER A 41 -2.74 6.65 2.36
C SER A 41 -3.36 5.96 3.58
N PRO A 42 -2.73 6.07 4.77
CA PRO A 42 -3.25 5.46 5.97
C PRO A 42 -4.63 6.06 6.31
N PRO A 43 -5.49 5.30 7.00
CA PRO A 43 -6.77 5.81 7.45
C PRO A 43 -6.51 6.97 8.43
N ILE A 44 -6.98 8.15 8.06
CA ILE A 44 -6.97 9.35 8.89
C ILE A 44 -8.40 9.65 9.33
N GLU A 45 -8.57 10.28 10.49
CA GLU A 45 -9.88 10.71 10.97
C GLU A 45 -10.54 11.67 9.95
N ASP A 46 -11.86 11.57 9.81
CA ASP A 46 -12.59 12.40 8.86
C ASP A 46 -12.39 13.89 9.19
N GLY A 47 -11.99 14.66 8.18
CA GLY A 47 -11.71 16.09 8.30
C GLY A 47 -10.25 16.43 8.65
N VAL A 48 -9.41 15.43 8.95
CA VAL A 48 -7.96 15.61 9.07
C VAL A 48 -7.32 15.47 7.68
N ASN A 49 -6.42 16.38 7.33
CA ASN A 49 -5.61 16.26 6.13
C ASN A 49 -4.41 15.36 6.41
N LEU A 50 -4.08 14.48 5.47
CA LEU A 50 -2.87 13.67 5.57
C LEU A 50 -1.64 14.58 5.63
N SER A 51 -0.87 14.47 6.70
CA SER A 51 0.43 15.13 6.84
C SER A 51 1.56 14.11 6.74
N LEU A 52 2.79 14.59 6.54
CA LEU A 52 3.97 13.73 6.44
C LEU A 52 4.13 12.82 7.67
N GLU A 53 3.84 13.29 8.88
CA GLU A 53 4.03 12.54 10.13
C GLU A 53 3.23 11.23 10.19
N HIS A 54 2.08 11.19 9.51
CA HIS A 54 1.26 9.99 9.40
C HIS A 54 1.88 8.94 8.48
N LEU A 55 2.71 9.35 7.52
CA LEU A 55 3.39 8.47 6.55
C LEU A 55 4.77 8.03 7.02
N GLN A 56 5.48 8.87 7.78
CA GLN A 56 6.85 8.63 8.25
C GLN A 56 7.08 7.21 8.79
N PRO A 57 6.31 6.68 9.76
CA PRO A 57 6.60 5.36 10.33
C PRO A 57 6.46 4.22 9.32
N TYR A 58 5.60 4.37 8.32
CA TYR A 58 5.45 3.40 7.24
C TYR A 58 6.56 3.54 6.21
N TRP A 59 6.93 4.78 5.89
CA TRP A 59 7.97 5.08 4.93
C TRP A 59 9.33 4.61 5.42
N GLU A 60 9.73 4.94 6.65
CA GLU A 60 10.99 4.46 7.25
C GLU A 60 11.12 2.93 7.13
N GLU A 61 10.02 2.21 7.37
CA GLU A 61 10.04 0.76 7.26
C GLU A 61 10.15 0.26 5.82
N LEU A 62 9.54 0.96 4.87
CA LEU A 62 9.76 0.72 3.44
C LEU A 62 11.22 0.99 3.04
N GLU A 63 11.85 2.05 3.56
CA GLU A 63 13.27 2.33 3.33
C GLU A 63 14.15 1.19 3.85
N ASN A 64 13.88 0.69 5.06
CA ASN A 64 14.57 -0.47 5.63
C ASN A 64 14.42 -1.72 4.76
N LEU A 65 13.24 -1.93 4.16
CA LEU A 65 12.97 -3.06 3.27
C LEU A 65 13.68 -2.92 1.91
N VAL A 66 13.87 -1.70 1.42
CA VAL A 66 14.72 -1.44 0.24
C VAL A 66 16.19 -1.70 0.57
N GLN A 67 16.69 -1.18 1.69
CA GLN A 67 18.08 -1.39 2.12
C GLN A 67 18.42 -2.87 2.35
N SER A 68 17.47 -3.64 2.91
CA SER A 68 17.60 -5.09 3.10
C SER A 68 17.30 -5.92 1.84
N LYS A 69 17.11 -5.27 0.68
CA LYS A 69 16.88 -5.90 -0.63
C LYS A 69 15.62 -6.78 -0.69
N LYS A 70 14.61 -6.49 0.14
CA LYS A 70 13.28 -7.12 0.07
C LYS A 70 12.33 -6.39 -0.86
N ILE A 71 12.60 -5.12 -1.17
CA ILE A 71 11.87 -4.32 -2.16
C ILE A 71 12.88 -3.66 -3.10
N VAL A 72 12.57 -3.56 -4.40
CA VAL A 72 13.40 -2.81 -5.36
C VAL A 72 13.02 -1.33 -5.37
N ALA A 73 11.73 -1.02 -5.47
CA ALA A 73 11.22 0.35 -5.55
C ALA A 73 9.98 0.55 -4.66
N ILE A 74 9.85 1.75 -4.11
CA ILE A 74 8.74 2.11 -3.21
C ILE A 74 8.01 3.34 -3.74
N GLY A 75 6.71 3.43 -3.48
CA GLY A 75 5.87 4.53 -3.95
C GLY A 75 4.67 4.79 -3.06
N THR A 76 3.93 5.85 -3.38
CA THR A 76 2.79 6.33 -2.61
C THR A 76 1.50 6.29 -3.42
N SER A 77 0.38 6.52 -2.75
CA SER A 77 -0.94 6.72 -3.36
C SER A 77 -1.52 8.03 -2.85
N ASP A 78 -2.21 8.74 -3.73
CA ASP A 78 -3.09 9.86 -3.42
C ASP A 78 -2.41 11.04 -2.69
N LEU A 79 -1.09 11.19 -2.86
CA LEU A 79 -0.41 12.40 -2.41
C LEU A 79 -0.60 13.52 -3.43
N ASP A 80 -0.99 14.69 -2.94
CA ASP A 80 -0.92 15.92 -3.72
C ASP A 80 0.54 16.38 -3.92
N LYS A 81 0.72 17.47 -4.68
CA LYS A 81 2.05 18.01 -4.96
C LYS A 81 2.81 18.39 -3.68
N THR A 82 2.14 19.00 -2.71
CA THR A 82 2.75 19.50 -1.47
C THR A 82 3.20 18.34 -0.60
N GLN A 83 2.34 17.34 -0.41
CA GLN A 83 2.62 16.14 0.36
C GLN A 83 3.74 15.30 -0.27
N LEU A 84 3.68 15.10 -1.60
CA LEU A 84 4.71 14.35 -2.32
C LEU A 84 6.07 15.05 -2.25
N GLU A 85 6.09 16.39 -2.37
CA GLU A 85 7.33 17.18 -2.24
C GLU A 85 7.90 17.10 -0.82
N GLN A 86 7.07 17.24 0.22
CA GLN A 86 7.51 17.10 1.62
C GLN A 86 8.12 15.72 1.88
N LEU A 87 7.45 14.66 1.44
CA LEU A 87 7.96 13.30 1.56
C LEU A 87 9.28 13.14 0.78
N TYR A 88 9.32 13.62 -0.47
CA TYR A 88 10.51 13.52 -1.30
C TYR A 88 11.71 14.25 -0.69
N GLN A 89 11.51 15.41 -0.08
CA GLN A 89 12.58 16.17 0.56
C GLN A 89 13.12 15.47 1.82
N TRP A 90 12.23 14.93 2.64
CA TRP A 90 12.58 14.29 3.91
C TRP A 90 13.16 12.87 3.75
N ALA A 91 12.61 12.06 2.84
CA ALA A 91 12.93 10.63 2.70
C ALA A 91 14.39 10.38 2.26
N GLN A 92 15.01 9.31 2.77
CA GLN A 92 16.33 8.85 2.30
C GLN A 92 16.19 8.07 0.98
N VAL A 93 15.20 7.17 0.90
CA VAL A 93 14.82 6.47 -0.32
C VAL A 93 13.64 7.20 -0.95
N LYS A 94 13.85 7.79 -2.12
CA LYS A 94 12.85 8.61 -2.79
C LYS A 94 11.70 7.76 -3.34
N PRO A 95 10.44 8.25 -3.30
CA PRO A 95 9.33 7.57 -3.95
C PRO A 95 9.57 7.49 -5.45
N ASN A 96 9.56 6.27 -6.00
CA ASN A 96 9.70 6.04 -7.45
C ASN A 96 8.37 6.32 -8.18
N SER A 97 7.24 6.24 -7.48
CA SER A 97 5.93 6.41 -8.08
C SER A 97 4.94 7.03 -7.10
N ASN A 98 3.94 7.74 -7.62
CA ASN A 98 2.75 8.16 -6.89
C ASN A 98 1.50 7.78 -7.70
N GLN A 99 0.54 7.11 -7.08
CA GLN A 99 -0.75 6.83 -7.71
C GLN A 99 -1.73 7.96 -7.46
N VAL A 100 -2.65 8.20 -8.38
CA VAL A 100 -3.74 9.17 -8.24
C VAL A 100 -5.08 8.50 -8.55
N ASN A 101 -6.05 8.70 -7.66
CA ASN A 101 -7.38 8.14 -7.83
C ASN A 101 -8.15 8.84 -8.97
N LEU A 102 -8.60 8.04 -9.94
CA LEU A 102 -9.41 8.51 -11.07
C LEU A 102 -10.76 9.09 -10.66
N ALA A 103 -11.30 8.68 -9.51
CA ALA A 103 -12.53 9.25 -8.96
C ALA A 103 -12.37 10.74 -8.61
N SER A 104 -11.13 11.21 -8.40
CA SER A 104 -10.83 12.56 -7.96
C SER A 104 -10.46 13.53 -9.08
N CYS A 105 -10.13 13.07 -10.30
CA CYS A 105 -10.03 13.89 -11.52
C CYS A 105 -9.67 13.02 -12.74
N CYS A 106 -10.26 13.29 -13.92
CA CYS A 106 -9.82 12.69 -15.19
C CYS A 106 -8.54 13.35 -15.77
N VAL A 107 -8.12 14.48 -15.20
CA VAL A 107 -6.95 15.27 -15.59
C VAL A 107 -6.01 15.40 -14.40
N MET A 108 -4.77 14.94 -14.56
CA MET A 108 -3.74 15.07 -13.52
C MET A 108 -3.41 16.55 -13.27
N PRO A 109 -3.27 16.99 -12.00
CA PRO A 109 -2.85 18.36 -11.70
C PRO A 109 -1.53 18.72 -12.42
N PRO A 110 -1.46 19.85 -13.14
CA PRO A 110 -0.27 20.22 -13.91
C PRO A 110 0.99 20.41 -13.05
N ASP A 111 0.83 20.92 -11.84
CA ASP A 111 1.89 21.12 -10.86
C ASP A 111 2.45 19.79 -10.33
N LEU A 112 1.58 18.85 -9.97
CA LEU A 112 1.97 17.49 -9.59
C LEU A 112 2.71 16.80 -10.74
N THR A 113 2.22 16.96 -11.97
CA THR A 113 2.83 16.39 -13.18
C THR A 113 4.22 16.98 -13.44
N ALA A 114 4.38 18.30 -13.29
CA ALA A 114 5.65 18.98 -13.47
C ALA A 114 6.68 18.52 -12.41
N PHE A 115 6.27 18.47 -11.14
CA PHE A 115 7.12 17.99 -10.04
C PHE A 115 7.55 16.54 -10.26
N ALA A 116 6.59 15.65 -10.54
CA ALA A 116 6.88 14.24 -10.77
C ALA A 116 7.82 14.03 -11.95
N LYS A 117 7.62 14.77 -13.06
CA LYS A 117 8.52 14.73 -14.21
C LYS A 117 9.93 15.24 -13.88
N GLN A 118 10.04 16.30 -13.08
CA GLN A 118 11.33 16.88 -12.68
C GLN A 118 12.17 15.89 -11.86
N PHE A 119 11.53 15.11 -10.99
CA PHE A 119 12.19 14.19 -10.07
C PHE A 119 12.08 12.71 -10.48
N ASP A 120 11.70 12.44 -11.73
CA ASP A 120 11.52 11.09 -12.30
C ASP A 120 10.61 10.17 -11.49
N ILE A 121 9.53 10.75 -10.95
CA ILE A 121 8.48 10.01 -10.21
C ILE A 121 7.42 9.57 -11.21
N GLN A 122 7.17 8.27 -11.29
CA GLN A 122 6.13 7.72 -12.14
C GLN A 122 4.74 8.01 -11.57
N LEU A 123 3.93 8.74 -12.33
CA LEU A 123 2.51 8.92 -12.00
C LEU A 123 1.67 7.79 -12.59
N LEU A 124 0.89 7.12 -11.74
CA LEU A 124 0.01 6.02 -12.11
C LEU A 124 -1.44 6.33 -11.72
N THR A 125 -2.40 5.67 -12.33
CA THR A 125 -3.82 5.83 -11.98
C THR A 125 -4.36 4.57 -11.31
N HIS A 126 -5.33 4.75 -10.40
CA HIS A 126 -6.10 3.66 -9.79
C HIS A 126 -7.56 4.07 -9.57
N ASN A 127 -8.43 3.11 -9.27
CA ASN A 127 -9.84 3.38 -8.91
C ASN A 127 -10.22 2.77 -7.55
N ASP A 128 -9.23 2.58 -6.67
CA ASP A 128 -9.48 1.96 -5.38
C ASP A 128 -10.55 2.75 -4.60
N PRO A 129 -11.49 2.07 -3.92
CA PRO A 129 -12.43 2.75 -3.03
C PRO A 129 -11.68 3.41 -1.86
N LYS A 130 -12.30 4.43 -1.25
CA LYS A 130 -11.74 5.13 -0.05
C LYS A 130 -11.43 4.14 1.07
N GLU A 131 -12.32 3.17 1.28
CA GLU A 131 -12.15 2.06 2.20
C GLU A 131 -12.23 0.76 1.40
N LEU A 132 -11.11 0.02 1.31
CA LEU A 132 -11.05 -1.22 0.53
C LEU A 132 -11.65 -2.41 1.26
N LEU A 133 -11.51 -2.44 2.59
CA LEU A 133 -12.06 -3.48 3.44
C LEU A 133 -12.35 -2.90 4.83
N SER A 134 -13.62 -2.67 5.12
CA SER A 134 -14.07 -2.26 6.45
C SER A 134 -14.00 -3.44 7.42
N GLU A 135 -13.93 -3.14 8.72
CA GLU A 135 -14.02 -4.18 9.75
C GLU A 135 -15.33 -4.97 9.64
N ALA A 136 -16.45 -4.29 9.37
CA ALA A 136 -17.76 -4.93 9.24
C ALA A 136 -17.79 -5.91 8.07
N SER A 137 -17.35 -5.49 6.88
CA SER A 137 -17.30 -6.36 5.70
C SER A 137 -16.30 -7.51 5.86
N PHE A 138 -15.20 -7.29 6.57
CA PHE A 138 -14.27 -8.36 6.93
C PHE A 138 -14.92 -9.41 7.85
N GLN A 139 -15.61 -8.96 8.91
CA GLN A 139 -16.26 -9.85 9.86
C GLN A 139 -17.41 -10.64 9.22
N GLU A 140 -18.19 -9.99 8.35
CA GLU A 140 -19.23 -10.64 7.55
C GLU A 140 -18.63 -11.77 6.69
N ALA A 141 -17.61 -11.46 5.89
CA ALA A 141 -16.94 -12.45 5.03
C ALA A 141 -16.30 -13.60 5.83
N LEU A 142 -15.75 -13.30 7.01
CA LEU A 142 -15.14 -14.29 7.89
C LEU A 142 -16.21 -15.24 8.48
N GLN A 143 -17.35 -14.68 8.91
CA GLN A 143 -18.47 -15.44 9.47
C GLN A 143 -19.13 -16.35 8.44
N GLU A 144 -19.26 -15.88 7.19
CA GLU A 144 -19.78 -16.70 6.09
C GLU A 144 -18.83 -17.84 5.71
N SER A 145 -17.52 -17.60 5.77
CA SER A 145 -16.51 -18.59 5.39
C SER A 145 -16.26 -19.64 6.47
N ILE A 146 -16.41 -19.26 7.75
CA ILE A 146 -16.15 -20.12 8.91
C ILE A 146 -17.31 -19.95 9.91
N PRO A 147 -18.40 -20.74 9.80
CA PRO A 147 -19.61 -20.53 10.60
C PRO A 147 -19.40 -20.56 12.12
N ASP A 148 -18.43 -21.33 12.61
CA ASP A 148 -18.17 -21.49 14.04
C ASP A 148 -17.19 -20.45 14.63
N ILE A 149 -16.70 -19.50 13.81
CA ILE A 149 -15.78 -18.47 14.30
C ILE A 149 -16.55 -17.33 14.98
N GLN A 150 -16.01 -16.80 16.07
CA GLN A 150 -16.50 -15.54 16.66
C GLN A 150 -15.93 -14.37 15.85
N ALA A 151 -16.48 -14.12 14.65
CA ALA A 151 -15.91 -13.16 13.69
C ALA A 151 -15.75 -11.74 14.28
N HIS A 152 -16.69 -11.30 15.11
CA HIS A 152 -16.67 -10.00 15.81
C HIS A 152 -15.47 -9.80 16.75
N GLU A 153 -14.75 -10.87 17.09
CA GLU A 153 -13.53 -10.80 17.87
C GLU A 153 -12.29 -10.57 16.99
N TRP A 154 -12.41 -10.56 15.67
CA TRP A 154 -11.29 -10.38 14.75
C TRP A 154 -11.30 -9.00 14.12
N VAL A 155 -10.12 -8.41 14.00
CA VAL A 155 -9.90 -7.12 13.36
C VAL A 155 -8.82 -7.23 12.29
N PRO A 156 -9.04 -6.70 11.08
CA PRO A 156 -8.02 -6.66 10.04
C PRO A 156 -6.92 -5.68 10.43
N LEU A 157 -5.66 -6.04 10.15
CA LEU A 157 -4.49 -5.18 10.40
C LEU A 157 -4.06 -4.48 9.12
N TRP A 158 -3.89 -5.25 8.06
CA TRP A 158 -3.50 -4.77 6.76
C TRP A 158 -4.01 -5.70 5.67
N LEU A 159 -4.14 -5.13 4.47
CA LEU A 159 -4.49 -5.81 3.25
C LEU A 159 -3.44 -5.47 2.20
N LEU A 160 -2.87 -6.48 1.55
CA LEU A 160 -1.88 -6.32 0.50
C LEU A 160 -2.44 -6.90 -0.80
N ARG A 161 -2.61 -6.04 -1.81
CA ARG A 161 -2.99 -6.45 -3.16
C ARG A 161 -1.73 -6.65 -3.98
N TYR A 162 -1.56 -7.82 -4.59
CA TYR A 162 -0.39 -8.11 -5.44
C TYR A 162 -0.77 -8.42 -6.88
N SER A 163 0.20 -8.21 -7.78
CA SER A 163 0.13 -8.63 -9.17
C SER A 163 1.50 -9.16 -9.63
N VAL A 164 1.46 -10.19 -10.46
CA VAL A 164 2.64 -10.87 -10.99
C VAL A 164 2.55 -10.83 -12.52
N ILE A 165 3.48 -10.14 -13.16
CA ILE A 165 3.48 -9.90 -14.61
C ILE A 165 4.68 -10.58 -15.27
N VAL A 166 4.45 -11.26 -16.39
CA VAL A 166 5.50 -11.77 -17.28
C VAL A 166 5.98 -10.62 -18.18
N LYS A 167 7.04 -9.91 -17.76
CA LYS A 167 7.56 -8.68 -18.43
C LYS A 167 7.68 -8.82 -19.96
N SER A 168 8.20 -9.95 -20.46
CA SER A 168 8.42 -10.18 -21.89
C SER A 168 7.14 -10.30 -22.74
N ARG A 169 5.99 -10.53 -22.11
CA ARG A 169 4.70 -10.73 -22.81
C ARG A 169 3.62 -9.75 -22.36
N GLY A 170 3.87 -8.95 -21.32
CA GLY A 170 2.86 -8.07 -20.72
C GLY A 170 1.69 -8.81 -20.07
N ILE A 171 1.81 -10.12 -19.82
CA ILE A 171 0.70 -10.96 -19.32
C ILE A 171 0.70 -10.99 -17.80
N ILE A 172 -0.47 -10.79 -17.19
CA ILE A 172 -0.69 -11.05 -15.76
C ILE A 172 -0.71 -12.57 -15.55
N LYS A 173 0.31 -13.09 -14.86
CA LYS A 173 0.37 -14.50 -14.44
C LYS A 173 -0.54 -14.77 -13.24
N SER A 174 -0.57 -13.85 -12.28
CA SER A 174 -1.46 -13.93 -11.12
C SER A 174 -1.73 -12.56 -10.53
N LYS A 175 -2.86 -12.41 -9.86
CA LYS A 175 -3.20 -11.27 -9.01
C LYS A 175 -4.01 -11.78 -7.83
N GLY A 176 -3.95 -11.10 -6.70
CA GLY A 176 -4.67 -11.53 -5.52
C GLY A 176 -4.49 -10.58 -4.35
N TYR A 177 -4.98 -11.02 -3.20
CA TYR A 177 -4.92 -10.31 -1.95
C TYR A 177 -4.30 -11.22 -0.88
N ILE A 178 -3.55 -10.61 0.03
CA ILE A 178 -3.04 -11.22 1.25
C ILE A 178 -3.51 -10.32 2.38
N LEU A 179 -4.01 -10.90 3.45
CA LEU A 179 -4.52 -10.15 4.60
C LEU A 179 -3.99 -10.77 5.88
N GLN A 180 -3.73 -9.91 6.86
CA GLN A 180 -3.55 -10.31 8.25
C GLN A 180 -4.65 -9.69 9.10
N ALA A 181 -5.18 -10.50 10.01
CA ALA A 181 -6.08 -10.08 11.07
C ALA A 181 -5.55 -10.58 12.41
N LYS A 182 -5.97 -9.94 13.49
CA LYS A 182 -5.73 -10.40 14.86
C LYS A 182 -7.05 -10.57 15.58
N ARG A 183 -7.07 -11.47 16.57
CA ARG A 183 -8.15 -11.54 17.55
C ARG A 183 -7.96 -10.41 18.57
N ARG A 184 -9.05 -9.83 19.06
CA ARG A 184 -9.06 -8.81 20.10
C ARG A 184 -8.60 -9.45 21.41
N GLY A 185 -7.66 -8.80 22.11
CA GLY A 185 -7.15 -9.25 23.41
C GLY A 185 -6.09 -10.36 23.37
N SER A 186 -5.57 -10.72 22.19
CA SER A 186 -4.44 -11.63 22.00
C SER A 186 -3.17 -10.93 21.56
#